data_AF-A0A9D0ATS6-F1
#
_entry.id   AF-A0A9D0ATS6-F1
#
_cell.length_a   1.000
_cell.length_b   1.000
_cell.length_c   1.000
_cell.angle_alpha   90.00
_cell.angle_beta   90.00
_cell.angle_gamma   90.00
#
_symmetry.space_group_name_H-M   'P 1'
#
loop_
_entity.id
_entity.type
_entity.pdbx_description
1 polymer ?
#
loop_
_entity_poly.entity_id
_entity_poly.type
_entity_poly.pdbx_seq_one_letter_code
_entity_poly.pdbx_strand_id
1 'polypeptide(L)'
;MFNLTRLTVSMFGISGLMLVGMVACVATTDTVPKNPCSATHNPCSATHNPCNPCSTKNPCSATHNTCNPLATKNPCSTTHNTCNPCAAKNPCSSSSKIIIRPTGTKLMTGNKAELLAEGKKMWADTSLSTNGMACQTCHQQGKAAFGESFAKSYPHTVGMVKEKFGLEQVELDEMIQFCIVEPMVGKALAWESKELAALTAYTNKLQQEFK
;
A
#
# COMPACT_ATOMS: atom_id res chain seq x y z
N MET A 1 31.76 16.93 -53.11
CA MET A 1 32.92 17.79 -52.78
C MET A 1 32.83 18.13 -51.30
N PHE A 2 33.75 17.55 -50.52
CA PHE A 2 33.92 17.78 -49.10
C PHE A 2 34.54 19.16 -48.87
N ASN A 3 34.15 19.88 -47.83
CA ASN A 3 35.06 20.85 -47.22
C ASN A 3 34.96 20.83 -45.69
N LEU A 4 35.99 20.21 -45.12
CA LEU A 4 36.38 20.28 -43.72
C LEU A 4 37.04 21.63 -43.48
N THR A 5 36.68 22.33 -42.41
CA THR A 5 37.61 23.26 -41.78
C THR A 5 37.75 22.89 -40.31
N ARG A 6 38.91 22.31 -40.01
CA ARG A 6 39.46 22.08 -38.69
C ARG A 6 39.74 23.43 -38.03
N LEU A 7 39.44 23.56 -36.74
CA LEU A 7 40.23 24.42 -35.86
C LEU A 7 40.68 23.59 -34.66
N THR A 8 41.97 23.71 -34.41
CA THR A 8 42.83 22.88 -33.57
C THR A 8 43.17 23.59 -32.26
N VAL A 9 43.46 22.75 -31.24
CA VAL A 9 44.43 22.99 -30.14
C VAL A 9 43.97 23.90 -28.99
N SER A 10 43.90 23.33 -27.78
CA SER A 10 44.96 23.57 -26.78
C SER A 10 44.92 22.55 -25.64
N MET A 11 45.97 21.72 -25.56
CA MET A 11 46.36 21.01 -24.35
C MET A 11 46.94 22.04 -23.36
N PHE A 12 46.46 22.04 -22.13
CA PHE A 12 47.30 22.35 -20.97
C PHE A 12 47.04 21.30 -19.91
N GLY A 13 48.01 20.39 -19.76
CA GLY A 13 48.14 19.56 -18.59
C GLY A 13 48.66 20.39 -17.42
N ILE A 14 48.21 20.05 -16.22
CA ILE A 14 48.98 20.30 -15.01
C ILE A 14 48.84 19.07 -14.12
N SER A 15 49.99 18.40 -14.01
CA SER A 15 50.30 17.37 -13.04
C SER A 15 50.30 17.99 -11.64
N GLY A 16 49.60 17.38 -10.69
CA GLY A 16 49.62 17.70 -9.26
C GLY A 16 49.18 16.47 -8.49
N LEU A 17 50.12 15.56 -8.25
CA LEU A 17 50.82 15.37 -6.97
C LEU A 17 49.93 14.74 -5.90
N MET A 18 50.28 13.49 -5.60
CA MET A 18 49.70 12.64 -4.56
C MET A 18 49.69 13.33 -3.19
N LEU A 19 48.55 13.23 -2.51
CA LEU A 19 48.49 13.22 -1.06
C LEU A 19 47.66 12.02 -0.63
N VAL A 20 48.39 11.02 -0.13
CA VAL A 20 47.90 9.77 0.44
C VAL A 20 47.23 10.11 1.77
N GLY A 21 45.94 10.39 1.74
CA GLY A 21 45.09 10.46 2.92
C GLY A 21 44.51 9.09 3.24
N MET A 22 45.31 8.19 3.82
CA MET A 22 44.77 7.01 4.51
C MET A 22 44.09 7.47 5.81
N VAL A 23 42.85 7.95 5.68
CA VAL A 23 41.92 7.97 6.80
C VAL A 23 41.48 6.53 6.99
N ALA A 24 41.95 5.94 8.09
CA ALA A 24 41.42 4.68 8.56
C ALA A 24 39.90 4.80 8.67
N CYS A 25 39.18 4.05 7.83
CA CYS A 25 37.80 3.70 8.06
C CYS A 25 37.74 2.98 9.40
N VAL A 26 37.48 3.75 10.46
CA VAL A 26 36.90 3.20 11.69
C VAL A 26 35.60 2.56 11.22
N ALA A 27 35.56 1.23 11.22
CA ALA A 27 34.33 0.48 11.20
C ALA A 27 33.59 0.81 12.50
N THR A 28 32.91 1.94 12.53
CA THR A 28 31.76 2.09 13.40
C THR A 28 30.80 1.01 12.94
N THR A 29 30.57 0.02 13.80
CA THR A 29 29.38 -0.81 13.71
C THR A 29 28.19 0.09 13.96
N ASP A 30 27.88 0.94 12.97
CA ASP A 30 26.61 1.62 12.89
C ASP A 30 25.59 0.52 12.73
N THR A 31 24.90 0.26 13.83
CA THR A 31 23.63 -0.42 13.86
C THR A 31 22.67 0.37 12.99
N VAL A 32 22.73 0.13 11.68
CA VAL A 32 21.63 0.40 10.77
C VAL A 32 20.44 -0.34 11.37
N PRO A 33 19.35 0.33 11.79
CA PRO A 33 18.14 -0.36 12.17
C PRO A 33 17.71 -1.16 10.95
N LYS A 34 17.90 -2.49 11.02
CA LYS A 34 17.52 -3.41 9.96
C LYS A 34 16.07 -3.11 9.62
N ASN A 35 15.81 -2.68 8.39
CA ASN A 35 14.47 -2.60 7.85
C ASN A 35 13.84 -3.99 8.04
N PRO A 36 12.77 -4.13 8.85
CA PRO A 36 12.19 -5.44 9.16
C PRO A 36 11.52 -6.10 7.96
N CYS A 37 11.47 -5.40 6.81
CA CYS A 37 11.00 -5.93 5.54
C CYS A 37 12.10 -6.62 4.70
N SER A 38 13.25 -7.00 5.27
CA SER A 38 14.20 -7.85 4.56
C SER A 38 13.67 -9.28 4.45
N ALA A 39 13.67 -9.83 3.24
CA ALA A 39 13.00 -11.06 2.80
C ALA A 39 13.41 -12.37 3.51
N THR A 40 14.26 -12.31 4.53
CA THR A 40 14.73 -13.45 5.32
C THR A 40 13.81 -13.83 6.48
N HIS A 41 12.78 -13.03 6.79
CA HIS A 41 11.78 -13.37 7.82
C HIS A 41 10.34 -13.21 7.31
N ASN A 42 10.03 -13.83 6.18
CA ASN A 42 8.66 -14.24 5.91
C ASN A 42 8.46 -15.62 6.57
N PRO A 43 7.79 -15.73 7.74
CA PRO A 43 7.58 -17.02 8.40
C PRO A 43 6.67 -17.96 7.59
N CYS A 44 6.16 -17.51 6.44
CA CYS A 44 5.36 -18.28 5.50
C CYS A 44 6.06 -18.48 4.14
N SER A 45 7.39 -18.36 4.05
CA SER A 45 8.10 -18.55 2.78
C SER A 45 8.35 -20.02 2.43
N ALA A 46 7.61 -20.49 1.42
CA ALA A 46 7.97 -21.46 0.38
C ALA A 46 8.26 -22.94 0.71
N THR A 47 8.53 -23.36 1.96
CA THR A 47 8.80 -24.79 2.25
C THR A 47 7.60 -25.61 2.75
N HIS A 48 6.45 -24.98 3.02
CA HIS A 48 5.26 -25.69 3.52
C HIS A 48 3.97 -25.25 2.80
N ASN A 49 3.43 -26.12 1.93
CA ASN A 49 2.07 -26.06 1.41
C ASN A 49 1.05 -26.55 2.45
N PRO A 50 -0.20 -26.06 2.45
CA PRO A 50 -0.60 -24.70 2.81
C PRO A 50 -0.81 -24.61 4.34
N CYS A 51 -0.08 -23.71 5.03
CA CYS A 51 -0.40 -23.42 6.43
C CYS A 51 -1.70 -22.61 6.50
N ASN A 52 -2.80 -23.23 6.95
CA ASN A 52 -4.00 -22.51 7.38
C ASN A 52 -3.79 -22.02 8.82
N PRO A 53 -3.60 -20.70 9.05
CA PRO A 53 -3.31 -20.15 10.37
C PRO A 53 -4.45 -20.36 11.37
N CYS A 54 -5.67 -20.64 10.90
CA CYS A 54 -6.86 -20.84 11.72
C CYS A 54 -7.32 -22.31 11.79
N SER A 55 -6.49 -23.25 11.32
CA SER A 55 -6.73 -24.68 11.53
C SER A 55 -6.29 -25.11 12.92
N THR A 56 -7.13 -25.86 13.63
CA THR A 56 -6.80 -26.52 14.90
C THR A 56 -5.69 -27.57 14.76
N LYS A 57 -5.36 -27.95 13.51
CA LYS A 57 -4.25 -28.84 13.15
C LYS A 57 -3.33 -28.15 12.15
N ASN A 58 -2.79 -26.99 12.51
CA ASN A 58 -1.78 -26.31 11.70
C ASN A 58 -0.38 -26.90 12.00
N PRO A 59 0.30 -27.52 11.03
CA PRO A 59 1.64 -28.08 11.21
C PRO A 59 2.69 -27.02 11.61
N CYS A 60 2.45 -25.74 11.30
CA CYS A 60 3.31 -24.63 11.70
C CYS A 60 3.37 -24.42 13.25
N SER A 61 2.43 -24.95 14.03
CA SER A 61 2.39 -24.78 15.50
C SER A 61 3.33 -25.71 16.27
N ALA A 62 3.77 -26.82 15.68
CA ALA A 62 4.65 -27.79 16.33
C ALA A 62 6.13 -27.39 16.23
N THR A 63 6.49 -26.63 15.20
CA THR A 63 7.88 -26.21 14.91
C THR A 63 8.20 -24.78 15.32
N HIS A 64 7.21 -23.89 15.38
CA HIS A 64 7.39 -22.50 15.80
C HIS A 64 6.40 -22.15 16.93
N ASN A 65 6.71 -22.60 18.14
CA ASN A 65 5.93 -22.33 19.36
C ASN A 65 5.77 -20.83 19.68
N THR A 66 6.57 -19.97 19.05
CA THR A 66 6.58 -18.53 19.26
C THR A 66 5.56 -17.76 18.43
N CYS A 67 4.96 -18.31 17.38
CA CYS A 67 3.82 -17.65 16.72
C CYS A 67 2.62 -18.60 16.65
N ASN A 68 2.01 -18.89 17.80
CA ASN A 68 0.66 -19.47 17.83
C ASN A 68 -0.39 -18.35 17.68
N PRO A 69 -1.10 -18.26 16.55
CA PRO A 69 -2.09 -17.20 16.31
C PRO A 69 -3.30 -17.29 17.27
N LEU A 70 -3.53 -18.45 17.89
CA LEU A 70 -4.63 -18.69 18.84
C LEU A 70 -4.21 -18.50 20.31
N ALA A 71 -2.93 -18.24 20.59
CA ALA A 71 -2.46 -18.02 21.95
C ALA A 71 -2.75 -16.60 22.43
N THR A 72 -3.33 -16.47 23.62
CA THR A 72 -3.58 -15.19 24.30
C THR A 72 -2.30 -14.43 24.67
N LYS A 73 -1.14 -15.09 24.58
CA LYS A 73 0.19 -14.51 24.75
C LYS A 73 1.10 -14.95 23.60
N ASN A 74 0.86 -14.40 22.41
CA ASN A 74 1.74 -14.58 21.26
C ASN A 74 2.82 -13.48 21.26
N PRO A 75 4.12 -13.78 21.34
CA PRO A 75 5.20 -12.78 21.29
C PRO A 75 5.28 -12.02 19.96
N CYS A 76 4.60 -12.48 18.90
CA CYS A 76 4.41 -11.77 17.63
C CYS A 76 3.33 -10.64 17.74
N SER A 77 2.58 -10.58 18.87
CA SER A 77 1.55 -9.55 19.16
C SER A 77 2.12 -8.21 19.62
N THR A 78 3.34 -8.16 20.15
CA THR A 78 3.95 -6.90 20.61
C THR A 78 4.61 -6.13 19.47
N THR A 79 4.92 -6.80 18.36
CA THR A 79 5.48 -6.18 17.13
C THR A 79 4.42 -5.98 16.05
N HIS A 80 3.37 -6.82 16.00
CA HIS A 80 2.19 -6.65 15.14
C HIS A 80 0.93 -6.54 15.99
N ASN A 81 0.87 -5.45 16.75
CA ASN A 81 -0.24 -5.10 17.64
C ASN A 81 -1.50 -4.72 16.84
N THR A 82 -2.28 -5.69 16.36
CA THR A 82 -3.76 -5.64 16.35
C THR A 82 -4.45 -6.73 15.52
N CYS A 83 -3.80 -7.54 14.69
CA CYS A 83 -4.56 -8.47 13.82
C CYS A 83 -4.30 -9.95 14.13
N ASN A 84 -5.17 -10.53 14.95
CA ASN A 84 -5.30 -11.98 15.10
C ASN A 84 -6.32 -12.50 14.06
N PRO A 85 -5.90 -13.12 12.96
CA PRO A 85 -6.79 -13.58 11.89
C PRO A 85 -7.85 -14.60 12.36
N CYS A 86 -7.67 -15.20 13.53
CA CYS A 86 -8.53 -16.25 14.06
C CYS A 86 -9.35 -15.80 15.29
N ALA A 87 -9.23 -14.54 15.73
CA ALA A 87 -10.05 -14.01 16.83
C ALA A 87 -11.41 -13.51 16.30
N ALA A 88 -12.50 -13.94 16.94
CA ALA A 88 -13.87 -13.46 16.66
C ALA A 88 -14.04 -11.93 16.87
N LYS A 89 -13.13 -11.30 17.63
CA LYS A 89 -13.01 -9.84 17.79
C LYS A 89 -11.62 -9.38 17.35
N ASN A 90 -11.23 -9.75 16.13
CA ASN A 90 -10.05 -9.18 15.50
C ASN A 90 -10.29 -7.67 15.26
N PRO A 91 -9.42 -6.76 15.70
CA PRO A 91 -9.46 -5.35 15.31
C PRO A 91 -9.51 -5.13 13.79
N CYS A 92 -8.91 -6.00 12.98
CA CYS A 92 -9.11 -6.02 11.51
C CYS A 92 -10.58 -6.30 11.09
N SER A 93 -11.42 -6.89 11.96
CA SER A 93 -12.88 -7.02 11.79
C SER A 93 -13.66 -5.77 12.23
N SER A 94 -13.00 -4.75 12.79
CA SER A 94 -13.63 -3.45 13.03
C SER A 94 -13.53 -2.53 11.81
N SER A 95 -12.46 -2.68 11.01
CA SER A 95 -12.30 -1.94 9.76
C SER A 95 -13.39 -2.29 8.74
N SER A 96 -13.84 -3.55 8.67
CA SER A 96 -14.94 -3.94 7.78
C SER A 96 -16.21 -3.12 8.02
N LYS A 97 -16.57 -2.82 9.27
CA LYS A 97 -17.73 -1.97 9.59
C LYS A 97 -17.56 -0.51 9.16
N ILE A 98 -16.32 -0.06 8.99
CA ILE A 98 -16.00 1.33 8.62
C ILE A 98 -15.96 1.49 7.09
N ILE A 99 -15.57 0.44 6.36
CA ILE A 99 -15.44 0.46 4.89
C ILE A 99 -16.69 -0.02 4.15
N ILE A 100 -17.64 -0.67 4.82
CA ILE A 100 -18.91 -1.09 4.22
C ILE A 100 -19.91 0.04 4.35
N ARG A 101 -20.57 0.38 3.23
CA ARG A 101 -21.54 1.47 3.19
C ARG A 101 -22.73 1.15 4.10
N PRO A 102 -23.07 2.00 5.10
CA PRO A 102 -24.25 1.82 5.91
C PRO A 102 -25.53 1.89 5.08
N THR A 103 -26.50 1.04 5.39
CA THR A 103 -27.81 1.05 4.73
C THR A 103 -28.46 2.43 4.83
N GLY A 104 -28.99 2.92 3.70
CA GLY A 104 -29.67 4.22 3.62
C GLY A 104 -28.75 5.41 3.31
N THR A 105 -27.43 5.23 3.35
CA THR A 105 -26.49 6.29 2.93
C THR A 105 -26.28 6.29 1.41
N LYS A 106 -26.00 7.47 0.85
CA LYS A 106 -25.70 7.65 -0.57
C LYS A 106 -24.56 8.62 -0.75
N LEU A 107 -23.78 8.41 -1.82
CA LEU A 107 -22.80 9.41 -2.23
C LEU A 107 -23.49 10.73 -2.53
N MET A 108 -22.86 11.81 -2.11
CA MET A 108 -23.33 13.14 -2.46
C MET A 108 -23.34 13.33 -3.98
N THR A 109 -24.41 13.94 -4.46
CA THR A 109 -24.54 14.39 -5.85
C THR A 109 -24.05 15.82 -5.98
N GLY A 110 -23.28 16.11 -7.03
CA GLY A 110 -22.79 17.46 -7.30
C GLY A 110 -22.40 17.64 -8.77
N ASN A 111 -21.84 18.80 -9.09
CA ASN A 111 -21.33 19.07 -10.44
C ASN A 111 -20.21 18.07 -10.77
N LYS A 112 -20.38 17.30 -11.86
CA LYS A 112 -19.43 16.25 -12.26
C LYS A 112 -18.02 16.79 -12.50
N ALA A 113 -17.89 17.96 -13.14
CA ALA A 113 -16.58 18.54 -13.44
C ALA A 113 -15.85 18.96 -12.15
N GLU A 114 -16.57 19.53 -11.19
CA GLU A 114 -16.02 19.89 -9.88
C GLU A 114 -15.58 18.65 -9.08
N LEU A 115 -16.42 17.61 -9.04
CA LEU A 115 -16.08 16.35 -8.36
C LEU A 115 -14.84 15.68 -8.99
N LEU A 116 -14.72 15.71 -10.32
CA LEU A 116 -13.54 15.18 -11.02
C LEU A 116 -12.29 16.01 -10.72
N ALA A 117 -12.39 17.33 -10.69
CA ALA A 117 -11.27 18.22 -10.39
C ALA A 117 -10.79 18.03 -8.94
N GLU A 118 -11.72 17.98 -7.99
CA GLU A 118 -11.39 17.75 -6.57
C GLU A 118 -10.81 16.35 -6.36
N GLY A 119 -11.43 15.31 -6.93
CA GLY A 119 -10.93 13.93 -6.80
C GLY A 119 -9.53 13.76 -7.38
N LYS A 120 -9.23 14.44 -8.51
CA LYS A 120 -7.88 14.46 -9.09
C LYS A 120 -6.86 15.13 -8.16
N LYS A 121 -7.23 16.24 -7.53
CA LYS A 121 -6.38 16.96 -6.57
C LYS A 121 -6.10 16.08 -5.35
N MET A 122 -7.14 15.46 -4.79
CA MET A 122 -7.05 14.57 -3.63
C MET A 122 -6.22 13.31 -3.91
N TRP A 123 -6.10 12.87 -5.16
CA TRP A 123 -5.29 11.69 -5.53
C TRP A 123 -3.84 11.75 -5.05
N ALA A 124 -3.30 12.97 -4.97
CA ALA A 124 -1.95 13.28 -4.56
C ALA A 124 -1.84 13.78 -3.11
N ASP A 125 -2.97 13.90 -2.41
CA ASP A 125 -3.05 14.54 -1.11
C ASP A 125 -2.65 13.57 0.01
N THR A 126 -1.50 13.83 0.62
CA THR A 126 -0.96 13.02 1.71
C THR A 126 -1.69 13.26 3.04
N SER A 127 -2.49 14.33 3.15
CA SER A 127 -3.29 14.62 4.35
C SER A 127 -4.42 13.61 4.60
N LEU A 128 -4.74 12.79 3.59
CA LEU A 128 -5.65 11.65 3.71
C LEU A 128 -5.06 10.48 4.52
N SER A 129 -3.78 10.53 4.84
CA SER A 129 -3.04 9.47 5.56
C SER A 129 -2.43 9.99 6.85
N THR A 130 -2.09 9.06 7.74
CA THR A 130 -1.23 9.37 8.90
C THR A 130 0.23 8.96 8.68
N ASN A 131 0.51 8.28 7.56
CA ASN A 131 1.83 7.72 7.23
C ASN A 131 2.50 8.38 6.02
N GLY A 132 1.97 9.51 5.54
CA GLY A 132 2.52 10.30 4.44
C GLY A 132 2.24 9.75 3.05
N MET A 133 1.39 8.72 2.93
CA MET A 133 0.98 8.18 1.63
C MET A 133 -0.23 8.93 1.04
N ALA A 134 -0.34 8.88 -0.28
CA ALA A 134 -1.52 9.28 -1.01
C ALA A 134 -1.89 8.16 -1.99
N CYS A 135 -3.04 8.26 -2.65
CA CYS A 135 -3.46 7.28 -3.66
C CYS A 135 -2.39 7.10 -4.75
N GLN A 136 -1.76 8.21 -5.16
CA GLN A 136 -0.69 8.23 -6.16
C GLN A 136 0.59 7.47 -5.73
N THR A 137 0.81 7.23 -4.44
CA THR A 137 2.00 6.53 -3.94
C THR A 137 2.05 5.11 -4.51
N CYS A 138 0.90 4.44 -4.57
CA CYS A 138 0.75 3.13 -5.20
C CYS A 138 0.23 3.24 -6.64
N HIS A 139 -0.75 4.12 -6.87
CA HIS A 139 -1.41 4.27 -8.16
C HIS A 139 -0.85 5.46 -8.96
N GLN A 140 0.43 5.31 -9.31
CA GLN A 140 1.16 6.30 -10.08
C GLN A 140 0.49 6.56 -11.43
N GLN A 141 0.54 7.81 -11.87
CA GLN A 141 -0.09 8.27 -13.13
C GLN A 141 -1.60 7.93 -13.21
N GLY A 142 -2.24 7.64 -12.08
CA GLY A 142 -3.68 7.33 -12.00
C GLY A 142 -4.08 5.94 -12.49
N LYS A 143 -3.15 5.05 -12.89
CA LYS A 143 -3.50 3.69 -13.37
C LYS A 143 -2.54 2.59 -12.97
N ALA A 144 -1.34 2.93 -12.51
CA ALA A 144 -0.36 1.92 -12.15
C ALA A 144 -0.86 1.05 -10.97
N ALA A 145 -0.45 -0.21 -10.96
CA ALA A 145 -0.71 -1.15 -9.87
C ALA A 145 -2.19 -1.43 -9.52
N PHE A 146 -3.14 -1.12 -10.41
CA PHE A 146 -4.48 -1.72 -10.30
C PHE A 146 -4.43 -3.18 -10.78
N GLY A 147 -5.14 -4.06 -10.07
CA GLY A 147 -5.34 -5.43 -10.52
C GLY A 147 -6.29 -5.51 -11.71
N GLU A 148 -6.25 -6.61 -12.47
CA GLU A 148 -7.09 -6.80 -13.67
C GLU A 148 -8.59 -6.68 -13.39
N SER A 149 -9.04 -7.05 -12.19
CA SER A 149 -10.45 -6.92 -11.80
C SER A 149 -10.93 -5.47 -11.81
N PHE A 150 -10.03 -4.47 -11.71
CA PHE A 150 -10.40 -3.06 -11.75
C PHE A 150 -11.09 -2.66 -13.06
N ALA A 151 -10.85 -3.38 -14.17
CA ALA A 151 -11.60 -3.16 -15.42
C ALA A 151 -13.08 -3.57 -15.33
N LYS A 152 -13.47 -4.40 -14.34
CA LYS A 152 -14.86 -4.86 -14.20
C LYS A 152 -15.72 -3.76 -13.58
N SER A 153 -16.94 -3.60 -14.08
CA SER A 153 -17.91 -2.69 -13.47
C SER A 153 -18.15 -3.05 -12.00
N TYR A 154 -18.22 -2.05 -11.13
CA TYR A 154 -18.62 -2.23 -9.74
C TYR A 154 -20.16 -2.38 -9.64
N PRO A 155 -20.68 -3.13 -8.64
CA PRO A 155 -19.91 -3.91 -7.66
C PRO A 155 -19.29 -5.18 -8.28
N HIS A 156 -18.11 -5.56 -7.80
CA HIS A 156 -17.45 -6.81 -8.19
C HIS A 156 -16.52 -7.35 -7.10
N THR A 157 -16.05 -8.59 -7.24
CA THR A 157 -15.12 -9.21 -6.30
C THR A 157 -13.70 -8.68 -6.46
N VAL A 158 -13.13 -8.11 -5.39
CA VAL A 158 -11.72 -7.73 -5.31
C VAL A 158 -11.00 -8.66 -4.34
N GLY A 159 -9.96 -9.36 -4.82
CA GLY A 159 -9.26 -10.41 -4.05
C GLY A 159 -8.81 -9.96 -2.66
N MET A 160 -8.13 -8.80 -2.56
CA MET A 160 -7.63 -8.29 -1.29
C MET A 160 -8.74 -7.98 -0.26
N VAL A 161 -9.92 -7.58 -0.73
CA VAL A 161 -11.07 -7.28 0.14
C VAL A 161 -11.77 -8.58 0.56
N LYS A 162 -11.91 -9.53 -0.37
CA LYS A 162 -12.44 -10.88 -0.07
C LYS A 162 -11.58 -11.61 0.94
N GLU A 163 -10.27 -11.62 0.75
CA GLU A 163 -9.33 -12.30 1.66
C GLU A 163 -9.33 -11.67 3.05
N LYS A 164 -9.47 -10.34 3.14
CA LYS A 164 -9.37 -9.62 4.42
C LYS A 164 -10.69 -9.54 5.19
N PHE A 165 -11.82 -9.39 4.50
CA PHE A 165 -13.13 -9.18 5.14
C PHE A 165 -14.21 -10.18 4.74
N GLY A 166 -13.92 -11.12 3.84
CA GLY A 166 -14.90 -12.10 3.37
C GLY A 166 -16.02 -11.49 2.50
N LEU A 167 -15.82 -10.28 1.95
CA LEU A 167 -16.80 -9.64 1.08
C LEU A 167 -16.75 -10.26 -0.32
N GLU A 168 -17.89 -10.79 -0.78
CA GLU A 168 -18.01 -11.38 -2.12
C GLU A 168 -18.01 -10.30 -3.22
N GLN A 169 -18.54 -9.12 -2.92
CA GLN A 169 -18.52 -7.96 -3.79
C GLN A 169 -18.29 -6.70 -2.97
N VAL A 170 -17.69 -5.70 -3.60
CA VAL A 170 -17.44 -4.38 -3.01
C VAL A 170 -17.87 -3.33 -4.01
N GLU A 171 -18.38 -2.21 -3.52
CA GLU A 171 -18.66 -1.01 -4.32
C GLU A 171 -17.39 -0.16 -4.50
N LEU A 172 -17.39 0.75 -5.47
CA LEU A 172 -16.19 1.55 -5.76
C LEU A 172 -15.77 2.46 -4.58
N ASP A 173 -16.74 3.08 -3.91
CA ASP A 173 -16.50 3.94 -2.75
C ASP A 173 -16.08 3.15 -1.51
N GLU A 174 -16.59 1.93 -1.33
CA GLU A 174 -16.12 1.01 -0.28
C GLU A 174 -14.66 0.61 -0.51
N MET A 175 -14.27 0.38 -1.78
CA MET A 175 -12.87 0.13 -2.14
C MET A 175 -11.98 1.35 -1.87
N ILE A 176 -12.48 2.57 -2.08
CA ILE A 176 -11.76 3.80 -1.73
C ILE A 176 -11.58 3.92 -0.21
N GLN A 177 -12.62 3.66 0.58
CA GLN A 177 -12.54 3.65 2.04
C GLN A 177 -11.52 2.62 2.53
N PHE A 178 -11.49 1.43 1.91
CA PHE A 178 -10.45 0.44 2.19
C PHE A 178 -9.05 0.98 1.94
N CYS A 179 -8.79 1.60 0.78
CA CYS A 179 -7.48 2.17 0.46
C CYS A 179 -7.07 3.28 1.44
N ILE A 180 -8.01 4.09 1.91
CA ILE A 180 -7.72 5.14 2.90
C ILE A 180 -7.43 4.52 4.27
N VAL A 181 -8.23 3.56 4.73
CA VAL A 181 -8.13 3.04 6.09
C VAL A 181 -6.97 2.06 6.26
N GLU A 182 -6.72 1.20 5.26
CA GLU A 182 -5.84 0.05 5.45
C GLU A 182 -4.38 0.34 5.05
N PRO A 183 -4.03 0.60 3.77
CA PRO A 183 -2.67 0.95 3.43
C PRO A 183 -2.33 2.38 3.89
N MET A 184 -3.21 3.36 3.70
CA MET A 184 -2.91 4.76 4.05
C MET A 184 -3.04 5.07 5.55
N VAL A 185 -3.58 4.15 6.37
CA VAL A 185 -3.78 4.35 7.82
C VAL A 185 -4.50 5.69 8.09
N GLY A 186 -5.39 6.04 7.18
CA GLY A 186 -6.17 7.27 7.18
C GLY A 186 -7.47 7.10 7.94
N LYS A 187 -8.16 8.22 8.13
CA LYS A 187 -9.52 8.20 8.65
C LYS A 187 -10.50 8.02 7.49
N ALA A 188 -11.42 7.08 7.65
CA ALA A 188 -12.53 6.92 6.73
C ALA A 188 -13.28 8.24 6.50
N LEU A 189 -13.61 8.52 5.25
CA LEU A 189 -14.38 9.69 4.87
C LEU A 189 -15.85 9.48 5.25
N ALA A 190 -16.57 10.58 5.48
CA ALA A 190 -18.00 10.50 5.71
C ALA A 190 -18.71 10.05 4.43
N TRP A 191 -19.70 9.16 4.57
CA TRP A 191 -20.36 8.51 3.43
C TRP A 191 -21.07 9.46 2.46
N GLU A 192 -21.53 10.60 2.98
CA GLU A 192 -22.24 11.63 2.19
C GLU A 192 -21.35 12.85 1.93
N SER A 193 -20.03 12.72 2.10
CA SER A 193 -19.10 13.85 1.97
C SER A 193 -18.75 14.16 0.51
N LYS A 194 -18.34 15.40 0.27
CA LYS A 194 -17.84 15.83 -1.05
C LYS A 194 -16.59 15.07 -1.44
N GLU A 195 -15.72 14.81 -0.47
CA GLU A 195 -14.44 14.13 -0.61
C GLU A 195 -14.64 12.70 -1.12
N LEU A 196 -15.54 11.92 -0.51
CA LEU A 196 -15.81 10.55 -0.95
C LEU A 196 -16.47 10.54 -2.33
N ALA A 197 -17.42 11.44 -2.58
CA ALA A 197 -18.05 11.57 -3.90
C ALA A 197 -17.05 11.96 -4.99
N ALA A 198 -16.11 12.87 -4.68
CA ALA A 198 -15.07 13.35 -5.59
C ALA A 198 -14.06 12.25 -5.94
N LEU A 199 -13.52 11.56 -4.92
CA LEU A 199 -12.63 10.42 -5.12
C LEU A 199 -13.34 9.30 -5.89
N THR A 200 -14.61 9.03 -5.62
CA THR A 200 -15.39 8.01 -6.36
C THR A 200 -15.56 8.40 -7.82
N ALA A 201 -15.91 9.66 -8.10
CA ALA A 201 -16.06 10.17 -9.46
C ALA A 201 -14.74 10.08 -10.24
N TYR A 202 -13.63 10.49 -9.63
CA TYR A 202 -12.31 10.43 -10.26
C TYR A 202 -11.84 8.99 -10.47
N THR A 203 -12.00 8.12 -9.49
CA THR A 203 -11.62 6.70 -9.62
C THR A 203 -12.46 5.98 -10.68
N ASN A 204 -13.75 6.31 -10.81
CA ASN A 204 -14.59 5.79 -11.90
C ASN A 204 -14.09 6.25 -13.28
N LYS A 205 -13.63 7.50 -13.41
CA LYS A 205 -12.96 7.97 -14.64
C LYS A 205 -11.71 7.15 -14.93
N LEU A 206 -10.87 6.90 -13.93
CA LEU A 206 -9.66 6.09 -14.08
C LEU A 206 -10.00 4.65 -14.51
N GLN A 207 -11.04 4.05 -13.91
CA GLN A 207 -11.55 2.73 -14.31
C GLN A 207 -12.00 2.71 -15.79
N GLN A 208 -12.76 3.72 -16.21
CA GLN A 208 -13.25 3.79 -17.60
C GLN A 208 -12.12 3.89 -18.61
N GLU A 209 -11.04 4.58 -18.25
CA GLU A 209 -9.86 4.69 -19.11
C GLU A 209 -8.84 3.54 -18.92
N PHE A 210 -9.11 2.59 -18.01
CA PHE A 210 -8.31 1.38 -17.80
C PHE A 210 -8.85 0.20 -18.64
N LYS A 211 -10.16 0.20 -18.93
CA LYS A 211 -10.80 -0.70 -19.90
C LYS A 211 -10.24 -0.46 -21.30
#